data_AF-A0A0B6YF90-F1
#
_entry.id   AF-A0A0B6YF90-F1
#
_cell.length_a   1.000
_cell.length_b   1.000
_cell.length_c   1.000
_cell.angle_alpha   90.00
_cell.angle_beta   90.00
_cell.angle_gamma   90.00
#
_symmetry.space_group_name_H-M   'P 1'
#
loop_
_entity.id
_entity.type
_entity.pdbx_description
1 polymer ?
#
loop_
_entity_poly.entity_id
_entity_poly.type
_entity_poly.pdbx_seq_one_letter_code
_entity_poly.pdbx_strand_id
1 'polypeptide(L)'
;IRDYPKLYLDGPYGAGQQDWYQYDVSVLVGAGIGVTPYASILKDFVHMSSINMRYKVKCQKLYFIWITGSQRHFEWLIDILKEVEEIDTQGMVSIDIFITQFFQNFDLRTSLLYIFEEHFQKLNGGKSVFTGLKATTHFGRPQLNKIMTAVHKAHPQVRKVGVFSCGPHGVTKGVERACVDASKATKAMFEHHFENF
;
A
#
# COMPACT_ATOMS: atom_id res chain seq x y z
N ILE A 1 13.06 6.05 40.32
CA ILE A 1 12.56 6.24 38.94
C ILE A 1 13.78 6.56 38.10
N ARG A 2 14.16 5.72 37.13
CA ARG A 2 15.29 6.01 36.24
C ARG A 2 14.77 6.85 35.09
N ASP A 3 15.30 8.05 34.93
CA ASP A 3 14.97 8.90 33.79
C ASP A 3 15.42 8.24 32.49
N TYR A 4 14.56 8.28 31.47
CA TYR A 4 14.90 7.82 30.13
C TYR A 4 16.05 8.65 29.54
N PRO A 5 16.89 8.07 28.67
CA PRO A 5 18.00 8.79 28.07
C PRO A 5 17.51 9.97 27.19
N LYS A 6 18.29 11.05 27.16
CA LYS A 6 18.05 12.19 26.27
C LYS A 6 18.44 11.82 24.84
N LEU A 7 17.50 11.99 23.90
CA LEU A 7 17.74 11.81 22.47
C LEU A 7 17.99 13.17 21.82
N TYR A 8 18.95 13.22 20.88
CA TYR A 8 19.17 14.38 20.02
C TYR A 8 18.59 14.06 18.64
N LEU A 9 17.68 14.89 18.17
CA LEU A 9 17.06 14.79 16.86
C LEU A 9 17.70 15.82 15.95
N ASP A 10 18.21 15.35 14.82
CA ASP A 10 18.63 16.18 13.72
C ASP A 10 17.69 15.93 12.53
N GLY A 11 17.41 16.98 11.77
CA GLY A 11 16.17 17.20 11.04
C GLY A 11 15.79 16.17 9.96
N PRO A 12 14.63 16.37 9.31
CA PRO A 12 14.19 15.48 8.24
C PRO A 12 15.08 15.67 7.00
N TYR A 13 15.78 14.61 6.62
CA TYR A 13 16.63 14.56 5.42
C TYR A 13 15.90 14.01 4.18
N GLY A 14 14.65 13.58 4.32
CA GLY A 14 13.89 13.02 3.21
C GLY A 14 13.64 14.06 2.12
N ALA A 15 14.04 13.76 0.89
CA ALA A 15 13.65 14.53 -0.28
C ALA A 15 12.15 14.28 -0.53
N GLY A 16 11.32 15.27 -0.24
CA GLY A 16 9.86 15.17 -0.37
C GLY A 16 9.39 15.18 -1.82
N GLN A 17 9.75 14.17 -2.63
CA GLN A 17 9.01 13.86 -3.85
C GLN A 17 7.68 13.21 -3.45
N GLN A 18 6.77 14.03 -2.94
CA GLN A 18 5.44 13.60 -2.50
C GLN A 18 4.37 13.94 -3.55
N ASP A 19 4.63 13.75 -4.85
CA ASP A 19 3.67 14.16 -5.88
C ASP A 19 2.38 13.32 -5.93
N TRP A 20 2.24 12.31 -5.06
CA TRP A 20 1.08 11.43 -4.99
C TRP A 20 -0.24 12.16 -4.75
N TYR A 21 -0.23 13.36 -4.14
CA TYR A 21 -1.45 14.15 -3.91
C TYR A 21 -1.93 14.90 -5.17
N GLN A 22 -1.10 15.00 -6.22
CA GLN A 22 -1.40 15.73 -7.46
C GLN A 22 -2.23 14.92 -8.47
N TYR A 23 -2.28 13.61 -8.29
CA TYR A 23 -3.03 12.68 -9.12
C TYR A 23 -4.42 12.44 -8.53
N ASP A 24 -5.44 12.27 -9.38
CA ASP A 24 -6.79 11.90 -8.92
C ASP A 24 -6.82 10.47 -8.34
N VAL A 25 -5.98 9.59 -8.90
CA VAL A 25 -5.77 8.22 -8.44
C VAL A 25 -4.28 7.96 -8.34
N SER A 26 -3.85 7.46 -7.18
CA SER A 26 -2.45 7.11 -6.91
C SER A 26 -2.32 5.66 -6.47
N VAL A 27 -1.29 4.97 -6.96
CA VAL A 27 -0.93 3.59 -6.61
C VAL A 27 0.43 3.60 -5.93
N LEU A 28 0.46 3.26 -4.65
CA LEU A 28 1.66 3.16 -3.84
C LEU A 28 2.07 1.69 -3.72
N VAL A 29 3.28 1.35 -4.15
CA VAL A 29 3.82 -0.02 -4.12
C VAL A 29 5.01 -0.06 -3.16
N GLY A 30 4.82 -0.66 -1.99
CA GLY A 30 5.86 -0.86 -1.00
C GLY A 30 6.34 -2.31 -0.97
N ALA A 31 7.64 -2.54 -1.13
CA ALA A 31 8.21 -3.89 -1.06
C ALA A 31 9.36 -4.01 -0.07
N GLY A 32 9.28 -5.02 0.81
CA GLY A 32 10.27 -5.23 1.88
C GLY A 32 10.41 -4.01 2.79
N ILE A 33 11.65 -3.57 3.07
CA ILE A 33 11.93 -2.40 3.93
C ILE A 33 11.40 -1.08 3.36
N GLY A 34 11.20 -1.00 2.04
CA GLY A 34 10.66 0.18 1.35
C GLY A 34 9.19 0.47 1.65
N VAL A 35 8.55 -0.33 2.51
CA VAL A 35 7.17 -0.10 2.96
C VAL A 35 7.07 0.97 4.04
N THR A 36 8.12 1.14 4.85
CA THR A 36 8.16 2.03 6.02
C THR A 36 7.67 3.46 5.76
N PRO A 37 8.13 4.18 4.71
CA PRO A 37 7.68 5.55 4.43
C PRO A 37 6.18 5.63 4.15
N TYR A 38 5.59 4.59 3.56
CA TYR A 38 4.17 4.56 3.24
C TYR A 38 3.27 4.50 4.48
N ALA A 39 3.78 4.05 5.63
CA ALA A 39 3.04 4.11 6.88
C ALA A 39 2.64 5.55 7.25
N SER A 40 3.59 6.49 7.09
CA SER A 40 3.36 7.91 7.35
C SER A 40 2.42 8.50 6.29
N ILE A 41 2.66 8.20 5.01
CA ILE A 41 1.83 8.70 3.89
C ILE A 41 0.37 8.26 4.04
N LEU A 42 0.11 7.00 4.40
CA LEU A 42 -1.24 6.48 4.57
C LEU A 42 -1.97 7.19 5.72
N LYS A 43 -1.30 7.36 6.87
CA LYS A 43 -1.85 8.08 8.02
C LYS A 43 -2.16 9.53 7.67
N ASP A 44 -1.23 10.20 7.01
CA ASP A 44 -1.42 11.60 6.59
C ASP A 44 -2.58 11.72 5.60
N PHE A 45 -2.67 10.84 4.60
CA PHE A 45 -3.75 10.85 3.61
C PHE A 45 -5.14 10.70 4.23
N VAL A 46 -5.35 9.70 5.10
CA VAL A 46 -6.66 9.52 5.76
C VAL A 46 -6.97 10.66 6.72
N HIS A 47 -5.95 11.21 7.39
CA HIS A 47 -6.12 12.35 8.28
C HIS A 47 -6.55 13.60 7.50
N MET A 48 -5.84 13.95 6.42
CA MET A 48 -6.16 15.09 5.56
C MET A 48 -7.56 14.98 4.96
N SER A 49 -8.00 13.77 4.63
CA SER A 49 -9.36 13.57 4.15
C SER A 49 -10.42 13.70 5.25
N SER A 50 -10.14 13.22 6.46
CA SER A 50 -11.06 13.31 7.60
C SER A 50 -11.39 14.77 7.99
N ILE A 51 -10.41 15.68 7.87
CA ILE A 51 -10.58 17.12 8.11
C ILE A 51 -11.12 17.88 6.89
N ASN A 52 -11.53 17.17 5.83
CA ASN A 52 -12.11 17.70 4.61
C ASN A 52 -11.23 18.77 3.92
N MET A 53 -9.90 18.64 4.00
CA MET A 53 -8.92 19.48 3.28
C MET A 53 -8.85 19.12 1.77
N ARG A 54 -10.01 18.95 1.13
CA ARG A 54 -10.14 18.59 -0.30
C ARG A 54 -9.51 19.62 -1.26
N TYR A 55 -9.26 20.84 -0.78
CA TYR A 55 -8.56 21.89 -1.51
C TYR A 55 -7.04 21.70 -1.60
N LYS A 56 -6.44 20.85 -0.75
CA LYS A 56 -5.00 20.53 -0.80
C LYS A 56 -4.70 19.16 -1.42
N VAL A 57 -5.62 18.21 -1.33
CA VAL A 57 -5.40 16.84 -1.83
C VAL A 57 -6.35 16.57 -3.00
N LYS A 58 -5.79 16.46 -4.20
CA LYS A 58 -6.55 16.13 -5.41
C LYS A 58 -6.86 14.63 -5.50
N CYS A 59 -6.06 13.80 -4.85
CA CYS A 59 -6.23 12.35 -4.81
C CYS A 59 -7.56 11.94 -4.16
N GLN A 60 -8.41 11.29 -4.96
CA GLN A 60 -9.71 10.77 -4.56
C GLN A 60 -9.64 9.29 -4.18
N LYS A 61 -8.67 8.55 -4.73
CA LYS A 61 -8.49 7.13 -4.48
C LYS A 61 -7.01 6.76 -4.41
N LEU A 62 -6.63 6.11 -3.32
CA LEU A 62 -5.28 5.61 -3.08
C LEU A 62 -5.29 4.08 -3.02
N TYR A 63 -4.51 3.45 -3.88
CA TYR A 63 -4.27 2.01 -3.84
C TYR A 63 -2.91 1.76 -3.19
N PHE A 64 -2.89 1.01 -2.09
CA PHE A 64 -1.66 0.61 -1.43
C PHE A 64 -1.42 -0.88 -1.62
N ILE A 65 -0.33 -1.21 -2.29
CA ILE A 65 0.10 -2.57 -2.60
C ILE A 65 1.34 -2.86 -1.78
N TRP A 66 1.21 -3.70 -0.77
CA TRP A 66 2.32 -4.12 0.06
C TRP A 66 2.81 -5.50 -0.35
N ILE A 67 4.07 -5.61 -0.77
CA ILE A 67 4.70 -6.87 -1.19
C ILE A 67 5.76 -7.26 -0.16
N THR A 68 5.61 -8.42 0.46
CA THR A 68 6.59 -8.91 1.43
C THR A 68 6.83 -10.41 1.30
N GLY A 69 8.01 -10.87 1.72
CA GLY A 69 8.28 -12.30 1.90
C GLY A 69 7.55 -12.83 3.13
N SER A 70 7.75 -12.19 4.28
CA SER A 70 7.14 -12.53 5.56
C SER A 70 6.65 -11.27 6.28
N GLN A 71 5.60 -11.41 7.09
CA GLN A 71 5.11 -10.33 7.95
C GLN A 71 5.88 -10.20 9.27
N ARG A 72 6.79 -11.13 9.62
CA ARG A 72 7.48 -11.16 10.94
C ARG A 72 8.06 -9.81 11.39
N HIS A 73 8.70 -9.10 10.48
CA HIS A 73 9.41 -7.85 10.79
C HIS A 73 8.53 -6.59 10.63
N PHE A 74 7.28 -6.76 10.21
CA PHE A 74 6.37 -5.67 9.86
C PHE A 74 5.00 -5.81 10.53
N GLU A 75 4.91 -6.54 11.65
CA GLU A 75 3.66 -6.64 12.43
C GLU A 75 3.17 -5.27 12.89
N TRP A 76 4.09 -4.36 13.25
CA TRP A 76 3.76 -2.97 13.60
C TRP A 76 3.01 -2.24 12.48
N LEU A 77 3.28 -2.57 11.21
CA LEU A 77 2.60 -1.95 10.08
C LEU A 77 1.14 -2.39 10.00
N ILE A 78 0.83 -3.64 10.39
CA ILE A 78 -0.56 -4.12 10.44
C ILE A 78 -1.39 -3.25 11.37
N ASP A 79 -0.85 -2.87 12.53
CA ASP A 79 -1.58 -2.01 13.48
C ASP A 79 -1.79 -0.60 12.92
N ILE A 80 -0.81 -0.06 12.19
CA ILE A 80 -0.99 1.19 11.45
C ILE A 80 -2.07 1.07 10.37
N LEU A 81 -2.08 -0.04 9.61
CA LEU A 81 -3.11 -0.25 8.59
C LEU A 81 -4.51 -0.37 9.19
N LYS A 82 -4.65 -0.96 10.40
CA LYS A 82 -5.91 -0.96 11.13
C LYS A 82 -6.37 0.46 11.47
N GLU A 83 -5.47 1.27 12.03
CA GLU A 83 -5.78 2.68 12.34
C GLU A 83 -6.22 3.44 11.07
N VAL A 84 -5.52 3.23 9.95
CA VAL A 84 -5.84 3.82 8.65
C VAL A 84 -7.24 3.40 8.18
N GLU A 85 -7.58 2.11 8.27
CA GLU A 85 -8.91 1.59 7.90
C GLU A 85 -10.05 2.03 8.83
N GLU A 86 -9.75 2.36 10.08
CA GLU A 86 -10.72 2.89 11.05
C GLU A 86 -11.04 4.36 10.79
N ILE A 87 -10.03 5.15 10.40
CA ILE A 87 -10.21 6.57 10.05
C ILE A 87 -10.83 6.72 8.66
N ASP A 88 -10.52 5.81 7.72
CA ASP A 88 -11.05 5.84 6.35
C ASP A 88 -12.54 5.45 6.27
N THR A 89 -13.39 6.43 6.57
CA THR A 89 -14.85 6.29 6.49
C THR A 89 -15.40 6.38 5.06
N GLN A 90 -14.63 6.94 4.12
CA GLN A 90 -15.04 7.16 2.73
C GLN A 90 -14.54 6.03 1.79
N GLY A 91 -13.72 5.11 2.30
CA GLY A 91 -13.13 4.03 1.52
C GLY A 91 -12.19 4.54 0.44
N MET A 92 -11.44 5.61 0.70
CA MET A 92 -10.50 6.18 -0.26
C MET A 92 -9.22 5.36 -0.38
N VAL A 93 -8.86 4.62 0.66
CA VAL A 93 -7.70 3.73 0.67
C VAL A 93 -8.15 2.32 0.35
N SER A 94 -7.41 1.63 -0.52
CA SER A 94 -7.61 0.20 -0.77
C SER A 94 -6.28 -0.50 -0.63
N ILE A 95 -6.23 -1.47 0.29
CA ILE A 95 -5.00 -2.13 0.72
C ILE A 95 -5.01 -3.58 0.22
N ASP A 96 -3.98 -3.93 -0.55
CA ASP A 96 -3.70 -5.29 -0.98
C ASP A 96 -2.33 -5.72 -0.47
N ILE A 97 -2.29 -6.82 0.29
CA ILE A 97 -1.08 -7.37 0.87
C ILE A 97 -0.70 -8.63 0.11
N PHE A 98 0.51 -8.72 -0.43
CA PHE A 98 1.03 -9.86 -1.17
C PHE A 98 2.15 -10.53 -0.38
N ILE A 99 1.89 -11.76 0.07
CA ILE A 99 2.87 -12.62 0.74
C ILE A 99 3.51 -13.52 -0.32
N THR A 100 4.78 -13.26 -0.62
CA THR A 100 5.51 -13.86 -1.74
C THR A 100 6.37 -15.07 -1.35
N GLN A 101 6.47 -15.39 -0.06
CA GLN A 101 7.18 -16.58 0.41
C GLN A 101 6.50 -17.86 -0.12
N PHE A 102 7.30 -18.89 -0.37
CA PHE A 102 6.75 -20.18 -0.78
C PHE A 102 6.09 -20.87 0.40
N PHE A 103 4.95 -21.54 0.13
CA PHE A 103 4.15 -22.23 1.14
C PHE A 103 4.97 -23.20 2.01
N GLN A 104 5.90 -23.94 1.42
CA GLN A 104 6.78 -24.88 2.13
C GLN A 104 7.67 -24.21 3.18
N ASN A 105 7.93 -22.91 3.03
CA ASN A 105 8.77 -22.15 3.94
C ASN A 105 7.95 -21.32 4.92
N PHE A 106 6.61 -21.39 4.91
CA PHE A 106 5.79 -20.60 5.82
C PHE A 106 6.13 -20.91 7.27
N ASP A 107 6.26 -19.85 8.06
CA ASP A 107 6.26 -20.00 9.51
C ASP A 107 4.83 -20.28 10.00
N LEU A 108 4.71 -20.59 11.30
CA LEU A 108 3.41 -20.90 11.89
C LEU A 108 2.40 -19.75 11.68
N ARG A 109 2.85 -18.50 11.84
CA ARG A 109 1.99 -17.32 11.66
C ARG A 109 1.48 -17.20 10.22
N THR A 110 2.36 -17.31 9.24
CA THR A 110 1.99 -17.20 7.81
C THR A 110 1.11 -18.38 7.38
N SER A 111 1.38 -19.58 7.91
CA SER A 111 0.52 -20.76 7.69
C SER A 111 -0.89 -20.55 8.25
N LEU A 112 -1.01 -20.03 9.48
CA LEU A 112 -2.30 -19.72 10.07
C LEU A 112 -3.02 -18.63 9.28
N LEU A 113 -2.32 -17.54 8.93
CA LEU A 113 -2.88 -16.48 8.09
C LEU A 113 -3.41 -17.03 6.76
N TYR A 114 -2.65 -17.89 6.09
CA TYR A 114 -3.10 -18.56 4.86
C TYR A 114 -4.38 -19.36 5.07
N ILE A 115 -4.43 -20.19 6.12
CA ILE A 115 -5.60 -20.99 6.44
C ILE A 115 -6.81 -20.07 6.71
N PHE A 116 -6.66 -19.02 7.50
CA PHE A 116 -7.74 -18.10 7.84
C PHE A 116 -8.24 -17.29 6.64
N GLU A 117 -7.35 -16.84 5.75
CA GLU A 117 -7.76 -16.05 4.58
C GLU A 117 -8.42 -16.91 3.48
N GLU A 118 -7.94 -18.14 3.26
CA GLU A 118 -8.45 -19.01 2.20
C GLU A 118 -9.65 -19.87 2.64
N HIS A 119 -9.68 -20.31 3.90
CA HIS A 119 -10.63 -21.34 4.34
C HIS A 119 -11.67 -20.87 5.36
N PHE A 120 -11.53 -19.65 5.90
CA PHE A 120 -12.49 -19.11 6.87
C PHE A 120 -13.22 -17.89 6.31
N GLN A 121 -14.49 -17.76 6.68
CA GLN A 121 -15.26 -16.57 6.33
C GLN A 121 -14.74 -15.37 7.12
N LYS A 122 -14.63 -14.23 6.43
CA LYS A 122 -14.33 -12.95 7.07
C LYS A 122 -15.43 -12.60 8.09
N LEU A 123 -15.04 -11.92 9.16
CA LEU A 123 -15.96 -11.44 10.19
C LEU A 123 -16.94 -10.40 9.62
N ASN A 124 -18.00 -10.11 10.37
CA ASN A 124 -18.95 -9.05 10.06
C ASN A 124 -18.20 -7.74 9.74
N GLY A 125 -18.47 -7.16 8.56
CA GLY A 125 -17.75 -5.99 8.06
C GLY A 125 -16.51 -6.30 7.21
N GLY A 126 -16.31 -7.57 6.80
CA GLY A 126 -15.27 -7.97 5.84
C GLY A 126 -13.86 -8.01 6.41
N LYS A 127 -13.73 -8.08 7.74
CA LYS A 127 -12.43 -8.12 8.42
C LYS A 127 -11.89 -9.55 8.51
N SER A 128 -10.59 -9.72 8.27
CA SER A 128 -9.85 -10.95 8.52
C SER A 128 -9.98 -11.38 9.98
N VAL A 129 -10.26 -12.66 10.22
CA VAL A 129 -10.29 -13.23 11.58
C VAL A 129 -8.90 -13.17 12.23
N PHE A 130 -7.84 -13.27 11.43
CA PHE A 130 -6.48 -13.35 11.94
C PHE A 130 -5.84 -11.98 12.16
N THR A 131 -5.94 -11.10 11.16
CA THR A 131 -5.29 -9.78 11.24
C THR A 131 -6.23 -8.69 11.73
N GLY A 132 -7.56 -8.86 11.64
CA GLY A 132 -8.54 -7.82 11.92
C GLY A 132 -8.64 -6.73 10.84
N LEU A 133 -7.89 -6.85 9.74
CA LEU A 133 -7.91 -5.91 8.61
C LEU A 133 -9.04 -6.22 7.63
N LYS A 134 -9.62 -5.19 7.01
CA LYS A 134 -10.48 -5.30 5.82
C LYS A 134 -9.64 -5.56 4.56
N ALA A 135 -8.37 -5.16 4.57
CA ALA A 135 -7.39 -5.40 3.54
C ALA A 135 -7.43 -6.84 3.04
N THR A 136 -7.17 -7.03 1.75
CA THR A 136 -7.13 -8.37 1.15
C THR A 136 -5.70 -8.86 1.14
N THR A 137 -5.48 -10.05 1.72
CA THR A 137 -4.19 -10.73 1.68
C THR A 137 -4.20 -11.75 0.55
N HIS A 138 -3.22 -11.65 -0.33
CA HIS A 138 -2.99 -12.54 -1.46
C HIS A 138 -1.69 -13.31 -1.25
N PHE A 139 -1.67 -14.57 -1.67
CA PHE A 139 -0.49 -15.41 -1.62
C PHE A 139 0.11 -15.58 -3.01
N GLY A 140 1.40 -15.25 -3.12
CA GLY A 140 2.14 -15.21 -4.37
C GLY A 140 2.46 -13.80 -4.84
N ARG A 141 3.04 -13.70 -6.05
CA ARG A 141 3.48 -12.42 -6.61
C ARG A 141 2.31 -11.68 -7.25
N PRO A 142 2.23 -10.34 -7.09
CA PRO A 142 1.18 -9.54 -7.71
C PRO A 142 1.30 -9.57 -9.24
N GLN A 143 0.16 -9.73 -9.91
CA GLN A 143 0.07 -9.58 -11.36
C GLN A 143 -0.11 -8.10 -11.72
N LEU A 144 0.99 -7.34 -11.66
CA LEU A 144 0.99 -5.87 -11.76
C LEU A 144 0.23 -5.36 -13.01
N ASN A 145 0.39 -6.00 -14.17
CA ASN A 145 -0.35 -5.62 -15.40
C ASN A 145 -1.87 -5.70 -15.20
N LYS A 146 -2.36 -6.74 -14.54
CA LYS A 146 -3.79 -6.90 -14.25
C LYS A 146 -4.27 -5.86 -13.24
N ILE A 147 -3.45 -5.57 -12.23
CA ILE A 147 -3.77 -4.57 -11.21
C ILE A 147 -3.90 -3.18 -11.87
N MET A 148 -2.91 -2.74 -12.65
CA MET A 148 -2.97 -1.44 -13.34
C MET A 148 -4.18 -1.36 -14.30
N THR A 149 -4.45 -2.43 -15.04
CA THR A 149 -5.63 -2.49 -15.91
C THR A 149 -6.93 -2.44 -15.11
N ALA A 150 -6.99 -3.09 -13.94
CA ALA A 150 -8.15 -3.05 -13.05
C ALA A 150 -8.37 -1.65 -12.46
N VAL A 151 -7.30 -0.94 -12.11
CA VAL A 151 -7.35 0.47 -11.66
C VAL A 151 -7.98 1.35 -12.75
N HIS A 152 -7.56 1.21 -14.01
CA HIS A 152 -8.20 1.96 -15.11
C HIS A 152 -9.67 1.59 -15.30
N LYS A 153 -10.03 0.30 -15.21
CA LYS A 153 -11.43 -0.13 -15.33
C LYS A 153 -12.32 0.40 -14.21
N ALA A 154 -11.79 0.53 -13.00
CA ALA A 154 -12.48 1.12 -11.86
C ALA A 154 -12.66 2.64 -12.02
N HIS A 155 -11.72 3.31 -12.69
CA HIS A 155 -11.69 4.77 -12.87
C HIS A 155 -11.54 5.17 -14.35
N PRO A 156 -12.52 4.86 -15.21
CA PRO A 156 -12.41 5.08 -16.66
C PRO A 156 -12.29 6.56 -17.05
N GLN A 157 -12.73 7.47 -16.18
CA GLN A 157 -12.66 8.93 -16.35
C GLN A 157 -11.25 9.51 -16.13
N VAL A 158 -10.38 8.78 -15.43
CA VAL A 158 -9.07 9.30 -15.02
C VAL A 158 -8.08 9.16 -16.17
N ARG A 159 -7.50 10.29 -16.59
CA ARG A 159 -6.53 10.34 -17.70
C ARG A 159 -5.10 10.09 -17.26
N LYS A 160 -4.78 10.37 -16.00
CA LYS A 160 -3.43 10.22 -15.43
C LYS A 160 -3.51 9.55 -14.08
N VAL A 161 -2.74 8.49 -13.91
CA VAL A 161 -2.61 7.73 -12.65
C VAL A 161 -1.15 7.82 -12.22
N GLY A 162 -0.92 8.25 -10.97
CA GLY A 162 0.41 8.28 -10.39
C GLY A 162 0.74 6.92 -9.79
N VAL A 163 1.90 6.35 -10.13
CA VAL A 163 2.35 5.07 -9.57
C VAL A 163 3.69 5.27 -8.89
N PHE A 164 3.77 5.02 -7.61
CA PHE A 164 4.95 5.25 -6.78
C PHE A 164 5.44 3.90 -6.27
N SER A 165 6.71 3.59 -6.47
CA SER A 165 7.27 2.31 -6.00
C SER A 165 8.52 2.51 -5.17
N CYS A 166 8.58 1.84 -4.01
CA CYS A 166 9.77 1.78 -3.17
C CYS A 166 10.04 0.31 -2.77
N GLY A 167 11.26 -0.17 -3.02
CA GLY A 167 11.67 -1.54 -2.71
C GLY A 167 12.74 -2.10 -3.65
N PRO A 168 12.96 -3.43 -3.66
CA PRO A 168 14.01 -4.06 -4.46
C PRO A 168 13.85 -3.76 -5.95
N HIS A 169 14.98 -3.57 -6.66
CA HIS A 169 15.01 -3.20 -8.07
C HIS A 169 14.18 -4.12 -8.98
N GLY A 170 14.13 -5.42 -8.68
CA GLY A 170 13.31 -6.36 -9.44
C GLY A 170 11.81 -6.08 -9.37
N VAL A 171 11.31 -5.58 -8.23
CA VAL A 171 9.91 -5.20 -8.05
C VAL A 171 9.63 -3.88 -8.75
N THR A 172 10.46 -2.85 -8.51
CA THR A 172 10.22 -1.51 -9.06
C THR A 172 10.31 -1.49 -10.59
N LYS A 173 11.24 -2.25 -11.18
CA LYS A 173 11.31 -2.45 -12.65
C LYS A 173 10.09 -3.22 -13.19
N GLY A 174 9.52 -4.13 -12.39
CA GLY A 174 8.27 -4.80 -12.73
C GLY A 174 7.08 -3.85 -12.77
N VAL A 175 7.03 -2.91 -11.81
CA VAL A 175 6.01 -1.85 -11.74
C VAL A 175 6.15 -0.90 -12.94
N GLU A 176 7.37 -0.46 -13.24
CA GLU A 176 7.66 0.41 -14.39
C GLU A 176 7.15 -0.20 -15.71
N ARG A 177 7.51 -1.47 -15.97
CA ARG A 177 7.04 -2.20 -17.16
C ARG A 177 5.52 -2.30 -17.21
N ALA A 178 4.88 -2.60 -16.08
CA ALA A 178 3.43 -2.69 -16.00
C ALA A 178 2.75 -1.35 -16.28
N CYS A 179 3.33 -0.24 -15.85
CA CYS A 179 2.83 1.10 -16.15
C CYS A 179 2.93 1.42 -17.64
N VAL A 180 4.06 1.08 -18.28
CA VAL A 180 4.24 1.25 -19.73
C VAL A 180 3.23 0.41 -20.52
N ASP A 181 3.05 -0.86 -20.15
CA ASP A 181 2.11 -1.75 -20.81
C ASP A 181 0.66 -1.29 -20.64
N ALA A 182 0.28 -0.88 -19.42
CA ALA A 182 -1.05 -0.35 -19.13
C ALA A 182 -1.31 0.97 -19.86
N SER A 183 -0.32 1.86 -19.96
CA SER A 183 -0.44 3.13 -20.69
C SER A 183 -0.64 2.93 -22.19
N LYS A 184 -0.09 1.84 -22.76
CA LYS A 184 -0.33 1.46 -24.17
C LYS A 184 -1.68 0.80 -24.38
N ALA A 185 -2.13 0.00 -23.40
CA ALA A 185 -3.35 -0.80 -23.50
C ALA A 185 -4.63 -0.02 -23.12
N THR A 186 -4.49 1.10 -22.41
CA THR A 186 -5.62 1.88 -21.86
C THR A 186 -5.62 3.31 -22.38
N LYS A 187 -6.70 4.07 -22.07
CA LYS A 187 -6.79 5.49 -22.39
C LYS A 187 -6.13 6.40 -21.35
N ALA A 188 -5.60 5.82 -20.27
CA ALA A 188 -4.97 6.55 -19.17
C ALA A 188 -3.44 6.40 -19.24
N MET A 189 -2.74 7.47 -18.89
CA MET A 189 -1.29 7.47 -18.72
C MET A 189 -0.94 7.09 -17.28
N PHE A 190 -0.14 6.04 -17.11
CA PHE A 190 0.41 5.61 -15.82
C PHE A 190 1.82 6.18 -15.68
N GLU A 191 1.96 7.22 -14.87
CA GLU A 191 3.25 7.89 -14.60
C GLU A 191 3.93 7.20 -13.42
N HIS A 192 5.02 6.49 -13.71
CA HIS A 192 5.78 5.76 -12.69
C HIS A 192 6.88 6.64 -12.09
N HIS A 193 6.91 6.69 -10.76
CA HIS A 193 7.89 7.39 -9.95
C HIS A 193 8.61 6.39 -9.05
N PHE A 194 9.93 6.46 -9.07
CA PHE A 194 10.78 5.64 -8.22
C PHE A 194 11.14 6.43 -6.97
N GLU A 195 10.66 5.95 -5.82
CA GLU A 195 10.84 6.63 -4.54
C GLU A 195 11.96 5.96 -3.74
N ASN A 196 13.01 6.73 -3.44
CA ASN A 196 14.07 6.37 -2.51
C ASN A 196 13.91 7.25 -1.26
N PHE A 197 13.17 6.74 -0.28
CA PHE A 197 13.00 7.37 1.02
C PHE A 197 14.15 7.06 1.98
#